data_AF-A0A1G9HEW6-F1
#
_entry.id   AF-A0A1G9HEW6-F1
#
_cell.length_a   1.000
_cell.length_b   1.000
_cell.length_c   1.000
_cell.angle_alpha   90.00
_cell.angle_beta   90.00
_cell.angle_gamma   90.00
#
_symmetry.space_group_name_H-M   'P 1'
#
loop_
_entity.id
_entity.type
_entity.pdbx_description
1 polymer ?
#
loop_
_entity_poly.entity_id
_entity_poly.type
_entity_poly.pdbx_seq_one_letter_code
_entity_poly.pdbx_strand_id
1 'polypeptide(L)'
;MAEQSNFITSTTEAIRSIPDLIDAILQALSEPYGWITLTAIAFWLFFNRNLLKFFSSHLNRENKRFEYISSYLEKSELANKLTLEAICDARDAHYFNQATGIFAERSRRESLILFHKKHSHHINWTHIRRALPYIETSNKQLISIRKMNASDIFGYYYNLITGFFCLLFSAAIFIAFITTQNPTPTSLLFVFLGIVLLSMLGLFVLSQTFPEQSAKKIEKLLFEESQ
;
A
#
# COMPACT_ATOMS: atom_id res chain seq x y z
N MET A 1 19.91 12.82 47.52
CA MET A 1 18.55 13.30 47.86
C MET A 1 18.04 14.40 46.92
N ALA A 2 18.87 15.37 46.48
CA ALA A 2 18.44 16.41 45.52
C ALA A 2 18.06 15.89 44.11
N GLU A 3 18.62 14.77 43.68
CA GLU A 3 18.38 14.19 42.35
C GLU A 3 17.02 13.47 42.25
N GLN A 4 16.55 12.89 43.36
CA GLN A 4 15.23 12.25 43.46
C GLN A 4 14.10 13.28 43.48
N SER A 5 14.28 14.45 44.09
CA SER A 5 13.25 15.50 44.07
C SER A 5 13.07 16.07 42.68
N ASN A 6 14.15 16.28 41.92
CA ASN A 6 14.06 16.77 40.54
C ASN A 6 13.36 15.78 39.59
N PHE A 7 13.57 14.48 39.77
CA PHE A 7 12.87 13.45 39.00
C PHE A 7 11.38 13.41 39.34
N ILE A 8 11.01 13.47 40.62
CA ILE A 8 9.61 13.45 41.05
C ILE A 8 8.89 14.73 40.59
N THR A 9 9.52 15.89 40.70
CA THR A 9 8.92 17.16 40.25
C THR A 9 8.74 17.19 38.73
N SER A 10 9.75 16.78 37.95
CA SER A 10 9.64 16.71 36.48
C SER A 10 8.62 15.68 36.00
N THR A 11 8.53 14.53 36.68
CA THR A 11 7.51 13.50 36.36
C THR A 11 6.11 13.97 36.76
N THR A 12 5.98 14.71 37.87
CA THR A 12 4.70 15.28 38.32
C THR A 12 4.24 16.42 37.42
N GLU A 13 5.16 17.27 36.94
CA GLU A 13 4.88 18.29 35.93
C GLU A 13 4.49 17.68 34.59
N ALA A 14 5.19 16.63 34.14
CA ALA A 14 4.84 15.90 32.93
C ALA A 14 3.43 15.26 33.03
N ILE A 15 3.09 14.65 34.17
CA ILE A 15 1.77 14.05 34.40
C ILE A 15 0.67 15.11 34.49
N ARG A 16 0.95 16.28 35.12
CA ARG A 16 0.00 17.41 35.18
C ARG A 16 -0.21 18.09 33.82
N SER A 17 0.79 18.08 32.95
CA SER A 17 0.68 18.65 31.61
C SER A 17 -0.24 17.87 30.66
N ILE A 18 -0.61 16.63 30.99
CA ILE A 18 -1.47 15.79 30.14
C ILE A 18 -2.93 16.28 30.16
N PRO A 19 -3.58 16.49 31.33
CA PRO A 19 -4.90 17.14 31.39
C PRO A 19 -4.93 18.53 30.74
N ASP A 20 -3.94 19.38 31.05
CA ASP A 20 -3.87 20.75 30.51
C ASP A 20 -3.72 20.75 28.97
N LEU A 21 -2.97 19.78 28.43
CA LEU A 21 -2.85 19.58 26.99
C LEU A 21 -4.13 19.06 26.36
N ILE A 22 -4.86 18.17 27.05
CA ILE A 22 -6.19 17.70 26.60
C ILE A 22 -7.17 18.88 26.57
N ASP A 23 -7.20 19.71 27.60
CA ASP A 23 -8.08 20.88 27.67
C ASP A 23 -7.71 21.94 26.62
N ALA A 24 -6.42 22.18 26.39
CA ALA A 24 -5.95 23.04 25.31
C ALA A 24 -6.31 22.49 23.92
N ILE A 25 -6.29 21.17 23.72
CA ILE A 25 -6.74 20.53 22.48
C ILE A 25 -8.25 20.64 22.31
N LEU A 26 -9.03 20.43 23.37
CA LEU A 26 -10.49 20.56 23.33
C LEU A 26 -10.92 22.00 23.08
N GLN A 27 -10.21 22.97 23.64
CA GLN A 27 -10.42 24.40 23.39
C GLN A 27 -9.99 24.79 21.96
N ALA A 28 -8.88 24.23 21.45
CA ALA A 28 -8.52 24.43 20.05
C ALA A 28 -9.55 23.79 19.09
N LEU A 29 -10.12 22.64 19.42
CA LEU A 29 -11.14 21.98 18.60
C LEU A 29 -12.46 22.76 18.53
N SER A 30 -12.77 23.58 19.54
CA SER A 30 -13.99 24.39 19.58
C SER A 30 -13.88 25.69 18.78
N GLU A 31 -12.66 26.16 18.49
CA GLU A 31 -12.42 27.35 17.67
C GLU A 31 -12.10 27.01 16.20
N PRO A 32 -12.64 27.77 15.21
CA PRO A 32 -12.35 27.54 13.79
C PRO A 32 -10.86 27.59 13.44
N TYR A 33 -10.09 28.45 14.13
CA TYR A 33 -8.64 28.58 13.95
C TYR A 33 -7.86 27.44 14.60
N GLY A 34 -8.42 26.79 15.63
CA GLY A 34 -7.72 25.72 16.31
C GLY A 34 -7.62 24.44 15.47
N TRP A 35 -8.56 24.22 14.55
CA TRP A 35 -8.43 23.21 13.49
C TRP A 35 -7.24 23.49 12.57
N ILE A 36 -6.99 24.74 12.20
CA ILE A 36 -5.84 25.12 11.36
C ILE A 36 -4.53 24.79 12.08
N THR A 37 -4.42 25.13 13.37
CA THR A 37 -3.24 24.78 14.18
C THR A 37 -3.08 23.28 14.37
N LEU A 38 -4.17 22.53 14.61
CA LEU A 38 -4.13 21.08 14.73
C LEU A 38 -3.68 20.41 13.43
N THR A 39 -4.18 20.90 12.30
CA THR A 39 -3.80 20.40 10.98
C THR A 39 -2.33 20.73 10.69
N ALA A 40 -1.87 21.93 11.05
CA ALA A 40 -0.46 22.31 10.92
C ALA A 40 0.48 21.47 11.81
N ILE A 41 0.07 21.16 13.04
CA ILE A 41 0.80 20.27 13.96
C ILE A 41 0.81 18.84 13.42
N ALA A 42 -0.32 18.34 12.91
CA ALA A 42 -0.41 17.02 12.30
C ALA A 42 0.46 16.91 11.04
N PHE A 43 0.45 17.93 10.18
CA PHE A 43 1.36 18.03 9.04
C PHE A 43 2.82 18.10 9.49
N TRP A 44 3.13 18.91 10.49
CA TRP A 44 4.49 19.00 11.05
C TRP A 44 4.95 17.65 11.59
N LEU A 45 4.12 16.93 12.35
CA LEU A 45 4.40 15.58 12.84
C LEU A 45 4.59 14.57 11.70
N PHE A 46 3.72 14.61 10.68
CA PHE A 46 3.80 13.75 9.51
C PHE A 46 5.08 13.99 8.69
N PHE A 47 5.49 15.25 8.55
CA PHE A 47 6.72 15.65 7.87
C PHE A 47 7.98 15.58 8.75
N ASN A 48 7.83 15.40 10.06
CA ASN A 48 8.96 15.30 10.97
C ASN A 48 9.70 13.98 10.69
N ARG A 49 10.89 14.12 10.08
CA ARG A 49 11.72 13.03 9.54
C ARG A 49 12.06 11.91 10.54
N ASN A 50 11.85 12.09 11.83
CA ASN A 50 12.08 11.04 12.81
C ASN A 50 11.12 9.85 12.68
N LEU A 51 9.89 10.02 12.16
CA LEU A 51 9.02 8.87 11.84
C LEU A 51 9.54 8.08 10.62
N LEU A 52 10.18 8.75 9.66
CA LEU A 52 10.86 8.10 8.54
C LEU A 52 12.03 7.22 8.99
N LYS A 53 12.62 7.46 10.18
CA LYS A 53 13.66 6.57 10.72
C LYS A 53 13.12 5.18 11.04
N PHE A 54 11.85 5.06 11.45
CA PHE A 54 11.24 3.75 11.70
C PHE A 54 11.17 2.93 10.41
N PHE A 55 10.80 3.57 9.30
CA PHE A 55 10.85 2.96 7.96
C PHE A 55 12.28 2.66 7.50
N SER A 56 13.25 3.52 7.81
CA SER A 56 14.66 3.29 7.46
C SER A 56 15.26 2.06 8.15
N SER A 57 14.76 1.68 9.33
CA SER A 57 15.22 0.49 10.04
C SER A 57 14.87 -0.80 9.30
N HIS A 58 13.72 -0.82 8.63
CA HIS A 58 13.26 -1.95 7.83
C HIS A 58 14.11 -2.08 6.56
N LEU A 59 14.31 -0.96 5.84
CA LEU A 59 15.21 -0.90 4.67
C LEU A 59 16.64 -1.31 5.03
N ASN A 60 17.17 -0.87 6.17
CA ASN A 60 18.52 -1.22 6.59
C ASN A 60 18.70 -2.71 6.89
N ARG A 61 17.65 -3.43 7.32
CA ARG A 61 17.72 -4.88 7.55
C ARG A 61 17.81 -5.66 6.26
N GLU A 62 17.04 -5.27 5.24
CA GLU A 62 17.08 -5.91 3.92
C GLU A 62 18.41 -5.68 3.23
N ASN A 63 18.92 -4.45 3.26
CA ASN A 63 20.22 -4.10 2.67
C ASN A 63 21.37 -4.88 3.31
N LYS A 64 21.39 -5.01 4.64
CA LYS A 64 22.40 -5.83 5.35
C LYS A 64 22.34 -7.30 4.96
N ARG A 65 21.13 -7.87 4.87
CA ARG A 65 20.96 -9.27 4.43
C ARG A 65 21.53 -9.46 3.02
N PHE A 66 21.34 -8.50 2.14
CA PHE A 66 21.86 -8.55 0.77
C PHE A 66 23.39 -8.43 0.71
N GLU A 67 23.98 -7.59 1.57
CA GLU A 67 25.43 -7.46 1.73
C GLU A 67 26.06 -8.79 2.18
N TYR A 68 25.42 -9.52 3.10
CA TYR A 68 25.85 -10.87 3.50
C TYR A 68 25.73 -11.90 2.38
N ILE A 69 24.66 -11.85 1.59
CA ILE A 69 24.49 -12.72 0.42
C ILE A 69 25.59 -12.47 -0.61
N SER A 70 25.88 -11.19 -0.89
CA SER A 70 26.86 -10.80 -1.90
C SER A 70 28.28 -11.20 -1.50
N SER A 71 28.67 -10.90 -0.25
CA SER A 71 29.98 -11.30 0.31
C SER A 71 30.16 -12.82 0.43
N TYR A 72 29.07 -13.58 0.62
CA TYR A 72 29.13 -15.05 0.57
C TYR A 72 29.37 -15.56 -0.85
N LEU A 73 28.71 -14.97 -1.86
CA LEU A 73 28.87 -15.36 -3.27
C LEU A 73 30.26 -15.03 -3.83
N GLU A 74 30.92 -13.98 -3.34
CA GLU A 74 32.32 -13.67 -3.66
C GLU A 74 33.29 -14.79 -3.22
N LYS A 75 32.92 -15.58 -2.19
CA LYS A 75 33.69 -16.72 -1.69
C LYS A 75 33.13 -18.06 -2.15
N SER A 76 32.46 -18.07 -3.30
CA SER A 76 31.74 -19.23 -3.84
C SER A 76 32.58 -20.50 -4.00
N GLU A 77 33.90 -20.38 -4.21
CA GLU A 77 34.82 -21.52 -4.36
C GLU A 77 34.96 -22.37 -3.08
N LEU A 78 34.70 -21.77 -1.90
CA LEU A 78 34.78 -22.43 -0.60
C LEU A 78 33.40 -22.87 -0.08
N ALA A 79 32.34 -22.56 -0.82
CA ALA A 79 30.97 -22.73 -0.38
C ALA A 79 30.42 -24.14 -0.65
N ASN A 80 29.57 -24.63 0.25
CA ASN A 80 28.78 -25.83 -0.01
C ASN A 80 27.83 -25.59 -1.19
N LYS A 81 27.84 -26.49 -2.18
CA LYS A 81 27.05 -26.39 -3.41
C LYS A 81 25.55 -26.20 -3.17
N LEU A 82 24.96 -26.91 -2.20
CA LEU A 82 23.52 -26.80 -1.89
C LEU A 82 23.19 -25.44 -1.29
N THR A 83 24.04 -24.94 -0.39
CA THR A 83 23.90 -23.62 0.22
C THR A 83 24.07 -22.52 -0.83
N LEU A 84 25.03 -22.69 -1.75
CA LEU A 84 25.25 -21.76 -2.85
C LEU A 84 24.02 -21.66 -3.76
N GLU A 85 23.39 -22.79 -4.12
CA GLU A 85 22.17 -22.78 -4.93
C GLU A 85 21.02 -22.03 -4.24
N ALA A 86 20.79 -22.29 -2.95
CA ALA A 86 19.76 -21.59 -2.18
C ALA A 86 20.02 -20.07 -2.07
N ILE A 87 21.28 -19.66 -1.93
CA ILE A 87 21.66 -18.25 -1.86
C ILE A 87 21.51 -17.55 -3.21
N CYS A 88 21.88 -18.21 -4.31
CA CYS A 88 21.64 -17.71 -5.66
C CYS A 88 20.15 -17.52 -5.93
N ASP A 89 19.30 -18.47 -5.55
CA ASP A 89 17.85 -18.34 -5.73
C ASP A 89 17.27 -17.18 -4.90
N ALA A 90 17.72 -17.03 -3.63
CA ALA A 90 17.31 -15.91 -2.79
C ALA A 90 17.71 -14.54 -3.38
N ARG A 91 18.92 -14.44 -3.94
CA ARG A 91 19.41 -13.24 -4.63
C ARG A 91 18.54 -12.92 -5.85
N ASP A 92 18.27 -13.92 -6.68
CA ASP A 92 17.53 -13.73 -7.93
C ASP A 92 16.05 -13.40 -7.65
N ALA A 93 15.45 -14.02 -6.62
CA ALA A 93 14.12 -13.67 -6.13
C ALA A 93 14.06 -12.21 -5.66
N HIS A 94 15.08 -11.74 -4.93
CA HIS A 94 15.17 -10.35 -4.49
C HIS A 94 15.23 -9.40 -5.69
N TYR A 95 16.13 -9.61 -6.64
CA TYR A 95 16.23 -8.75 -7.83
C TYR A 95 14.97 -8.77 -8.69
N PHE A 96 14.35 -9.94 -8.84
CA PHE A 96 13.08 -10.06 -9.54
C PHE A 96 11.96 -9.28 -8.84
N ASN A 97 11.88 -9.35 -7.51
CA ASN A 97 10.92 -8.56 -6.74
C ASN A 97 11.19 -7.05 -6.85
N GLN A 98 12.44 -6.61 -6.82
CA GLN A 98 12.77 -5.19 -7.01
C GLN A 98 12.38 -4.69 -8.41
N ALA A 99 12.57 -5.52 -9.44
CA ALA A 99 12.26 -5.15 -10.82
C ALA A 99 10.76 -5.20 -11.15
N THR A 100 10.01 -6.14 -10.57
CA THR A 100 8.62 -6.43 -10.96
C THR A 100 7.58 -6.15 -9.87
N GLY A 101 8.02 -6.05 -8.61
CA GLY A 101 7.16 -6.02 -7.42
C GLY A 101 6.50 -7.36 -7.11
N ILE A 102 7.06 -8.47 -7.59
CA ILE A 102 6.54 -9.84 -7.40
C ILE A 102 7.61 -10.67 -6.69
N PHE A 103 7.31 -11.17 -5.49
CA PHE A 103 8.11 -12.20 -4.86
C PHE A 103 7.70 -13.58 -5.38
N ALA A 104 8.65 -14.32 -5.96
CA ALA A 104 8.42 -15.66 -6.49
C ALA A 104 9.68 -16.53 -6.37
N GLU A 105 9.47 -17.77 -5.92
CA GLU A 105 10.48 -18.83 -5.94
C GLU A 105 10.86 -19.22 -7.37
N ARG A 106 12.00 -19.89 -7.54
CA ARG A 106 12.59 -20.23 -8.84
C ARG A 106 11.60 -20.67 -9.91
N SER A 107 10.87 -21.76 -9.68
CA SER A 107 9.96 -22.34 -10.67
C SER A 107 8.86 -21.36 -11.09
N ARG A 108 8.23 -20.69 -10.11
CA ARG A 108 7.19 -19.69 -10.38
C ARG A 108 7.75 -18.47 -11.10
N ARG A 109 8.94 -18.01 -10.71
CA ARG A 109 9.64 -16.88 -11.35
C ARG A 109 9.95 -17.17 -12.81
N GLU A 110 10.48 -18.35 -13.10
CA GLU A 110 10.76 -18.80 -14.48
C GLU A 110 9.48 -18.83 -15.32
N SER A 111 8.38 -19.39 -14.81
CA SER A 111 7.06 -19.37 -15.46
C SER A 111 6.57 -17.96 -15.78
N LEU A 112 6.69 -17.03 -14.82
CA LEU A 112 6.27 -15.64 -15.00
C LEU A 112 7.13 -14.91 -16.04
N ILE A 113 8.44 -15.16 -16.06
CA ILE A 113 9.36 -14.60 -17.06
C ILE A 113 9.03 -15.14 -18.45
N LEU A 114 8.84 -16.44 -18.60
CA LEU A 114 8.49 -17.06 -19.87
C LEU A 114 7.14 -16.54 -20.39
N PHE A 115 6.14 -16.47 -19.51
CA PHE A 115 4.84 -15.91 -19.83
C PHE A 115 4.92 -14.44 -20.27
N HIS A 116 5.60 -13.58 -19.49
CA HIS A 116 5.79 -12.18 -19.87
C HIS A 116 6.57 -12.06 -21.18
N LYS A 117 7.61 -12.86 -21.41
CA LYS A 117 8.37 -12.85 -22.67
C LYS A 117 7.47 -13.13 -23.86
N LYS A 118 6.58 -14.12 -23.75
CA LYS A 118 5.62 -14.50 -24.79
C LYS A 118 4.53 -13.43 -25.03
N HIS A 119 4.03 -12.82 -23.96
CA HIS A 119 2.86 -11.93 -24.00
C HIS A 119 3.16 -10.45 -23.72
N SER A 120 4.42 -10.03 -23.74
CA SER A 120 4.87 -8.67 -23.37
C SER A 120 4.19 -7.55 -24.17
N HIS A 121 3.73 -7.86 -25.38
CA HIS A 121 3.00 -6.94 -26.25
C HIS A 121 1.55 -6.68 -25.78
N HIS A 122 0.96 -7.55 -24.97
CA HIS A 122 -0.40 -7.41 -24.44
C HIS A 122 -0.47 -7.21 -22.92
N ILE A 123 0.51 -7.77 -22.18
CA ILE A 123 0.54 -7.81 -20.72
C ILE A 123 1.89 -7.27 -20.24
N ASN A 124 1.83 -6.33 -19.30
CA ASN A 124 2.99 -5.84 -18.57
C ASN A 124 3.10 -6.49 -17.18
N TRP A 125 4.22 -6.29 -16.51
CA TRP A 125 4.43 -6.75 -15.13
C TRP A 125 3.38 -6.26 -14.13
N THR A 126 2.79 -5.09 -14.34
CA THR A 126 1.74 -4.56 -13.45
C THR A 126 0.46 -5.40 -13.52
N HIS A 127 0.05 -5.84 -14.71
CA HIS A 127 -1.07 -6.75 -14.89
C HIS A 127 -0.80 -8.10 -14.23
N ILE A 128 0.40 -8.66 -14.43
CA ILE A 128 0.82 -9.92 -13.80
C ILE A 128 0.78 -9.80 -12.28
N ARG A 129 1.37 -8.72 -11.73
CA ARG A 129 1.40 -8.45 -10.29
C ARG A 129 -0.01 -8.35 -9.70
N ARG A 130 -0.91 -7.62 -10.37
CA ARG A 130 -2.31 -7.49 -9.93
C ARG A 130 -3.05 -8.83 -9.95
N ALA A 131 -2.79 -9.65 -10.95
CA ALA A 131 -3.45 -10.95 -11.11
C ALA A 131 -2.88 -12.06 -10.22
N LEU A 132 -1.80 -11.83 -9.45
CA LEU A 132 -1.15 -12.85 -8.61
C LEU A 132 -2.09 -13.69 -7.74
N PRO A 133 -3.15 -13.13 -7.10
CA PRO A 133 -4.08 -13.93 -6.29
C PRO A 133 -4.88 -14.97 -7.08
N TYR A 134 -4.88 -14.87 -8.41
CA TYR A 134 -5.59 -15.76 -9.32
C TYR A 134 -4.65 -16.60 -10.19
N ILE A 135 -3.35 -16.28 -10.21
CA ILE A 135 -2.36 -17.04 -10.98
C ILE A 135 -1.98 -18.30 -10.22
N GLU A 136 -2.25 -19.44 -10.84
CA GLU A 136 -1.74 -20.74 -10.46
C GLU A 136 -0.60 -21.14 -11.41
N THR A 137 0.38 -21.87 -10.87
CA THR A 137 1.50 -22.40 -11.65
C THR A 137 1.44 -23.92 -11.55
N SER A 138 1.24 -24.57 -12.70
CA SER A 138 1.26 -26.03 -12.77
C SER A 138 2.71 -26.54 -12.73
N ASN A 139 2.91 -27.81 -12.36
CA ASN A 139 4.22 -28.48 -12.37
C ASN A 139 4.96 -28.39 -13.72
N LYS A 140 4.23 -28.15 -14.82
CA LYS A 140 4.79 -27.96 -16.17
C LYS A 140 5.24 -26.53 -16.46
N GLN A 141 5.42 -25.69 -15.44
CA GLN A 141 5.74 -24.26 -15.58
C GLN A 141 4.70 -23.44 -16.38
N LEU A 142 3.49 -23.98 -16.53
CA LEU A 142 2.40 -23.29 -17.22
C LEU A 142 1.64 -22.42 -16.23
N ILE A 143 1.37 -21.19 -16.64
CA ILE A 143 0.51 -20.26 -15.93
C ILE A 143 -0.95 -20.56 -16.29
N SER A 144 -1.77 -20.75 -15.27
CA SER A 144 -3.22 -20.83 -15.40
C SER A 144 -3.87 -19.81 -14.48
N ILE A 145 -5.08 -19.39 -14.83
CA ILE A 145 -5.91 -18.56 -13.95
C ILE A 145 -6.91 -19.49 -13.24
N ARG A 146 -6.94 -19.42 -11.91
CA ARG A 146 -7.94 -20.16 -11.12
C ARG A 146 -9.33 -19.66 -11.50
N LYS A 147 -10.31 -20.57 -11.54
CA LYS A 147 -11.70 -20.19 -11.80
C LYS A 147 -12.18 -19.24 -10.69
N MET A 148 -12.80 -18.13 -11.08
CA MET A 148 -13.39 -17.19 -10.13
C MET A 148 -14.60 -17.84 -9.45
N ASN A 149 -14.62 -17.81 -8.12
CA ASN A 149 -15.74 -18.30 -7.33
C ASN A 149 -16.88 -17.26 -7.28
N ALA A 150 -18.07 -17.67 -6.86
CA ALA A 150 -19.21 -16.76 -6.72
C ALA A 150 -18.89 -15.55 -5.83
N SER A 151 -18.10 -15.76 -4.77
CA SER A 151 -17.63 -14.67 -3.89
C SER A 151 -16.72 -13.67 -4.60
N ASP A 152 -15.82 -14.13 -5.48
CA ASP A 152 -14.94 -13.25 -6.25
C ASP A 152 -15.79 -12.37 -7.21
N ILE A 153 -16.78 -13.00 -7.86
CA ILE A 153 -17.69 -12.32 -8.79
C ILE A 153 -18.54 -11.28 -8.06
N PHE A 154 -19.13 -11.66 -6.91
CA PHE A 154 -19.93 -10.75 -6.10
C PHE A 154 -19.09 -9.59 -5.58
N GLY A 155 -17.90 -9.86 -5.03
CA GLY A 155 -16.98 -8.83 -4.54
C GLY A 155 -16.60 -7.83 -5.63
N TYR A 156 -16.33 -8.30 -6.85
CA TYR A 156 -16.05 -7.46 -8.00
C TYR A 156 -17.21 -6.48 -8.29
N TYR A 157 -18.44 -6.99 -8.43
CA TYR A 157 -19.59 -6.13 -8.74
C TYR A 157 -19.96 -5.22 -7.57
N TYR A 158 -19.86 -5.70 -6.34
CA TYR A 158 -20.09 -4.90 -5.14
C TYR A 158 -19.13 -3.71 -5.08
N ASN A 159 -17.83 -3.93 -5.27
CA ASN A 159 -16.82 -2.87 -5.27
C ASN A 159 -17.04 -1.89 -6.43
N LEU A 160 -17.36 -2.41 -7.62
CA LEU A 160 -17.63 -1.58 -8.79
C LEU A 160 -18.83 -0.65 -8.52
N ILE A 161 -19.95 -1.21 -8.09
CA ILE A 161 -21.18 -0.46 -7.77
C ILE A 161 -20.93 0.55 -6.64
N THR A 162 -20.35 0.10 -5.53
CA THR A 162 -20.08 0.95 -4.35
C THR A 162 -19.16 2.11 -4.70
N GLY A 163 -18.07 1.84 -5.43
CA GLY A 163 -17.13 2.85 -5.85
C GLY A 163 -17.79 3.91 -6.75
N PHE A 164 -18.62 3.51 -7.70
CA PHE A 164 -19.40 4.43 -8.52
C PHE A 164 -20.41 5.24 -7.70
N PHE A 165 -21.10 4.62 -6.73
CA PHE A 165 -22.01 5.34 -5.84
C PHE A 165 -21.29 6.38 -4.98
N CYS A 166 -20.10 6.09 -4.45
CA CYS A 166 -19.30 7.06 -3.71
C CYS A 166 -18.94 8.28 -4.60
N LEU A 167 -18.52 8.04 -5.85
CA LEU A 167 -18.20 9.12 -6.78
C LEU A 167 -19.44 9.93 -7.17
N LEU A 168 -20.57 9.26 -7.41
CA LEU A 168 -21.84 9.93 -7.73
C LEU A 168 -22.34 10.77 -6.56
N PHE A 169 -22.25 10.25 -5.33
CA PHE A 169 -22.64 10.97 -4.13
C PHE A 169 -21.72 12.15 -3.86
N SER A 170 -20.41 12.00 -4.10
CA SER A 170 -19.45 13.10 -4.06
C SER A 170 -19.80 14.22 -5.05
N ALA A 171 -20.12 13.86 -6.29
CA ALA A 171 -20.56 14.80 -7.31
C ALA A 171 -21.90 15.47 -6.94
N ALA A 172 -22.85 14.73 -6.36
CA ALA A 172 -24.13 15.27 -5.90
C ALA A 172 -23.94 16.28 -4.76
N ILE A 173 -23.08 15.99 -3.79
CA ILE A 173 -22.72 16.93 -2.71
C ILE A 173 -22.10 18.20 -3.30
N PHE A 174 -21.19 18.06 -4.27
CA PHE A 174 -20.59 19.20 -4.94
C PHE A 174 -21.64 20.07 -5.64
N ILE A 175 -22.56 19.47 -6.40
CA ILE A 175 -23.65 20.18 -7.09
C ILE A 175 -24.59 20.88 -6.08
N ALA A 176 -24.95 20.20 -4.99
CA ALA A 176 -25.79 20.78 -3.95
C ALA A 176 -25.11 21.97 -3.26
N PHE A 177 -23.79 21.89 -3.06
CA PHE A 177 -23.03 22.95 -2.42
C PHE A 177 -22.92 24.20 -3.30
N ILE A 178 -22.62 24.05 -4.59
CA ILE A 178 -22.49 25.20 -5.51
C ILE A 178 -23.83 25.92 -5.76
N THR A 179 -24.97 25.26 -5.52
CA THR A 179 -26.30 25.86 -5.65
C THR A 179 -26.79 26.53 -4.35
N THR A 180 -26.07 26.37 -3.25
CA THR A 180 -26.42 26.98 -1.96
C THR A 180 -26.07 28.47 -1.95
N GLN A 181 -27.04 29.33 -1.58
CA GLN A 181 -26.79 30.76 -1.44
C GLN A 181 -26.12 31.06 -0.09
N ASN A 182 -25.03 31.84 -0.12
CA ASN A 182 -24.22 32.28 1.04
C ASN A 182 -23.52 31.17 1.84
N PRO A 183 -22.59 30.39 1.23
CA PRO A 183 -21.76 29.46 1.99
C PRO A 183 -20.82 30.23 2.94
N THR A 184 -20.74 29.79 4.19
CA THR A 184 -19.71 30.29 5.11
C THR A 184 -18.35 29.69 4.74
N PRO A 185 -17.23 30.37 5.03
CA PRO A 185 -15.89 29.80 4.79
C PRO A 185 -15.66 28.45 5.48
N THR A 186 -16.26 28.25 6.66
CA THR A 186 -16.21 26.99 7.39
C THR A 186 -16.99 25.88 6.69
N SER A 187 -18.19 26.15 6.17
CA SER A 187 -18.97 25.14 5.44
C SER A 187 -18.28 24.73 4.13
N LEU A 188 -17.62 25.69 3.46
CA LEU A 188 -16.82 25.41 2.28
C LEU A 188 -15.68 24.43 2.56
N LEU A 189 -14.93 24.64 3.64
CA LEU A 189 -13.84 23.75 4.03
C LEU A 189 -14.32 22.32 4.32
N PHE A 190 -15.39 22.18 5.12
CA PHE A 190 -15.91 20.85 5.49
C PHE A 190 -16.50 20.10 4.30
N VAL A 191 -17.25 20.79 3.43
CA VAL A 191 -17.82 20.17 2.24
C VAL A 191 -16.72 19.76 1.27
N PHE A 192 -15.72 20.61 1.05
CA PHE A 192 -14.58 20.28 0.20
C PHE A 192 -13.82 19.05 0.73
N LEU A 193 -13.52 19.02 2.04
CA LEU A 193 -12.87 17.87 2.67
C LEU A 193 -13.72 16.60 2.52
N GLY A 194 -15.03 16.69 2.73
CA GLY A 194 -15.96 15.58 2.54
C GLY A 194 -15.96 15.02 1.12
N ILE A 195 -15.98 15.89 0.11
CA ILE A 195 -15.89 15.52 -1.32
C ILE A 195 -14.57 14.83 -1.63
N VAL A 196 -13.44 15.37 -1.17
CA VAL A 196 -12.12 14.76 -1.39
C VAL A 196 -12.06 13.37 -0.76
N LEU A 197 -12.44 13.24 0.51
CA LEU A 197 -12.41 11.97 1.23
C LEU A 197 -13.31 10.92 0.57
N LEU A 198 -14.53 11.29 0.21
CA LEU A 198 -15.48 10.39 -0.44
C LEU A 198 -15.02 9.97 -1.84
N SER A 199 -14.39 10.88 -2.59
CA SER A 199 -13.83 10.58 -3.90
C SER A 199 -12.62 9.66 -3.80
N MET A 200 -11.72 9.90 -2.83
CA MET A 200 -10.60 9.00 -2.54
C MET A 200 -11.09 7.61 -2.13
N LEU A 201 -12.14 7.52 -1.31
CA LEU A 201 -12.77 6.25 -0.95
C LEU A 201 -13.35 5.54 -2.17
N GLY A 202 -14.08 6.26 -3.03
CA GLY A 202 -14.64 5.70 -4.26
C GLY A 202 -13.56 5.14 -5.19
N LEU A 203 -12.50 5.90 -5.44
CA LEU A 203 -11.35 5.47 -6.25
C LEU A 203 -10.62 4.28 -5.60
N PHE A 204 -10.46 4.30 -4.28
CA PHE A 204 -9.84 3.19 -3.55
C PHE A 204 -10.65 1.90 -3.71
N VAL A 205 -11.97 1.95 -3.51
CA VAL A 205 -12.86 0.79 -3.69
C VAL A 205 -12.82 0.29 -5.14
N LEU A 206 -12.85 1.19 -6.13
CA LEU A 206 -12.70 0.80 -7.55
C LEU A 206 -11.35 0.13 -7.82
N SER A 207 -10.27 0.60 -7.20
CA SER A 207 -8.93 0.02 -7.37
C SER A 207 -8.84 -1.44 -6.90
N GLN A 208 -9.71 -1.85 -5.97
CA GLN A 208 -9.82 -3.24 -5.51
C GLN A 208 -10.34 -4.19 -6.59
N THR A 209 -10.88 -3.68 -7.71
CA THR A 209 -11.33 -4.51 -8.85
C THR A 209 -10.25 -4.81 -9.88
N PHE A 210 -9.08 -4.17 -9.75
CA PHE A 210 -7.97 -4.33 -10.69
C PHE A 210 -7.36 -5.74 -10.73
N PRO A 211 -7.27 -6.50 -9.62
CA PRO A 211 -6.84 -7.89 -9.64
C PRO A 211 -7.68 -8.77 -10.57
N GLU A 212 -9.00 -8.71 -10.46
CA GLU A 212 -9.94 -9.50 -11.25
C GLU A 212 -9.90 -9.11 -12.73
N GLN A 213 -9.84 -7.81 -13.04
CA GLN A 213 -9.73 -7.35 -14.43
C GLN A 213 -8.42 -7.83 -15.06
N SER A 214 -7.32 -7.79 -14.32
CA SER A 214 -6.03 -8.26 -14.81
C SER A 214 -6.02 -9.77 -14.99
N ALA A 215 -6.65 -10.52 -14.08
CA ALA A 215 -6.81 -11.97 -14.19
C ALA A 215 -7.65 -12.36 -15.43
N LYS A 216 -8.81 -11.72 -15.65
CA LYS A 216 -9.64 -11.95 -16.85
C LYS A 216 -8.90 -11.63 -18.14
N LYS A 217 -8.09 -10.57 -18.15
CA LYS A 217 -7.26 -10.22 -19.32
C LYS A 217 -6.23 -11.32 -19.63
N ILE A 218 -5.59 -11.89 -18.61
CA ILE A 218 -4.66 -13.01 -18.76
C ILE A 218 -5.40 -14.28 -19.21
N GLU A 219 -6.54 -14.60 -18.59
CA GLU A 219 -7.37 -15.75 -18.94
C GLU A 219 -7.81 -15.73 -20.40
N LYS A 220 -8.27 -14.56 -20.89
CA LYS A 220 -8.66 -14.38 -22.30
C LYS A 220 -7.51 -14.69 -23.26
N LEU A 221 -6.31 -14.20 -22.95
CA LEU A 221 -5.12 -14.44 -23.78
C LEU A 221 -4.70 -15.92 -23.78
N LEU A 222 -4.79 -16.59 -22.63
CA LEU A 222 -4.51 -18.03 -22.55
C LEU A 222 -5.55 -18.86 -23.33
N PHE A 223 -6.82 -18.43 -23.33
CA PHE A 223 -7.87 -19.09 -24.10
C PHE A 223 -7.67 -18.95 -25.61
N GLU A 224 -7.31 -17.75 -26.09
CA GLU A 224 -7.04 -17.48 -27.51
C GLU A 224 -5.88 -18.33 -28.07
N GLU A 225 -4.90 -18.69 -27.24
CA GLU A 225 -3.79 -19.58 -27.66
C GLU A 225 -4.14 -21.08 -27.67
N SER A 226 -5.23 -21.46 -26.99
CA SER A 226 -5.66 -22.87 -26.92
C SER A 226 -6.55 -23.29 -28.10
N GLN A 227 -6.91 -22.33 -28.96
CA GLN A 227 -7.66 -22.53 -30.19
C GLN A 227 -6.72 -22.61 -31.40
#